data_AF-A0A9K3GYZ3-F1
#
_entry.id   AF-A0A9K3GYZ3-F1
#
_cell.length_a   1.000
_cell.length_b   1.000
_cell.length_c   1.000
_cell.angle_alpha   90.00
_cell.angle_beta   90.00
_cell.angle_gamma   90.00
#
_symmetry.space_group_name_H-M   'P 1'
#
loop_
_entity.id
_entity.type
_entity.pdbx_description
1 polymer ?
#
loop_
_entity_poly.entity_id
_entity_poly.type
_entity_poly.pdbx_seq_one_letter_code
_entity_poly.pdbx_strand_id
1 'polypeptide(L)'
;MEEDVEHEVPEIKAAHFEESMKFSRRSVSDADIRKYQAFAQTLQQSRGFGSEFRFSETSGAAAGAGGSDPFAASAGAADDDDLYN
;
A
#
# COMPACT_ATOMS: atom_id res chain seq x y z
N MET A 1 -57.63 -14.08 22.62
CA MET A 1 -56.23 -13.64 22.69
C MET A 1 -55.57 -14.37 21.55
N GLU A 2 -55.36 -13.66 20.43
CA GLU A 2 -54.59 -14.22 19.32
C GLU A 2 -53.20 -14.50 19.92
N GLU A 3 -52.88 -15.77 20.08
CA GLU A 3 -51.57 -16.20 20.54
C GLU A 3 -50.56 -15.54 19.61
N ASP A 4 -49.67 -14.74 20.20
CA ASP A 4 -48.55 -14.14 19.54
C ASP A 4 -47.69 -15.30 19.01
N VAL A 5 -47.96 -15.71 17.77
CA VAL A 5 -47.19 -16.74 17.07
C VAL A 5 -45.84 -16.09 16.82
N GLU A 6 -44.94 -16.20 17.79
CA GLU A 6 -43.53 -15.87 17.62
C GLU A 6 -43.01 -16.70 16.44
N HIS A 7 -43.05 -16.12 15.26
CA HIS A 7 -42.44 -16.68 14.07
C HIS A 7 -40.95 -16.74 14.33
N GLU A 8 -40.46 -17.92 14.71
CA GLU A 8 -39.04 -18.16 14.94
C GLU A 8 -38.26 -17.77 13.68
N VAL A 9 -37.53 -16.65 13.77
CA VAL A 9 -36.81 -16.08 12.63
C VAL A 9 -35.63 -17.00 12.32
N PRO A 10 -35.51 -17.50 11.08
CA PRO A 10 -34.41 -18.39 10.72
C PRO A 10 -33.06 -17.69 10.86
N GLU A 11 -32.14 -18.33 11.55
CA GLU A 11 -30.80 -17.81 11.79
C GLU A 11 -29.81 -18.19 10.68
N ILE A 12 -28.85 -17.31 10.42
CA ILE A 12 -27.73 -17.58 9.51
C ILE A 12 -26.73 -18.51 10.21
N LYS A 13 -26.82 -19.80 9.89
CA LYS A 13 -25.91 -20.87 10.33
C LYS A 13 -24.63 -20.95 9.48
N ALA A 14 -23.62 -21.66 10.01
CA ALA A 14 -22.33 -21.89 9.35
C ALA A 14 -22.44 -22.44 7.91
N ALA A 15 -23.42 -23.31 7.64
CA ALA A 15 -23.65 -23.87 6.31
C ALA A 15 -23.89 -22.79 5.22
N HIS A 16 -24.54 -21.68 5.56
CA HIS A 16 -24.77 -20.57 4.62
C HIS A 16 -23.45 -19.85 4.28
N PHE A 17 -22.53 -19.74 5.24
CA PHE A 17 -21.20 -19.17 5.01
C PHE A 17 -20.34 -20.10 4.14
N GLU A 18 -20.40 -21.41 4.38
CA GLU A 18 -19.68 -22.40 3.58
C GLU A 18 -20.13 -22.38 2.10
N GLU A 19 -21.43 -22.25 1.85
CA GLU A 19 -21.94 -22.07 0.49
C GLU A 19 -21.50 -20.74 -0.12
N SER A 20 -21.58 -19.66 0.64
CA SER A 20 -21.17 -18.32 0.19
C SER A 20 -19.66 -18.26 -0.14
N MET A 21 -18.82 -18.94 0.63
CA MET A 21 -17.37 -18.95 0.42
C MET A 21 -16.95 -19.65 -0.88
N LYS A 22 -17.75 -20.58 -1.41
CA LYS A 22 -17.47 -21.23 -2.71
C LYS A 22 -17.43 -20.25 -3.88
N PHE A 23 -18.23 -19.18 -3.80
CA PHE A 23 -18.33 -18.16 -4.84
C PHE A 23 -17.51 -16.90 -4.52
N SER A 24 -16.97 -16.80 -3.31
CA SER A 24 -16.11 -15.70 -2.90
C SER A 24 -14.73 -15.80 -3.55
N ARG A 25 -14.21 -14.67 -4.01
CA ARG A 25 -12.85 -14.57 -4.57
C ARG A 25 -12.20 -13.25 -4.19
N ARG A 26 -10.87 -13.25 -4.17
CA ARG A 26 -10.07 -12.04 -3.96
C ARG A 26 -10.36 -11.05 -5.09
N SER A 27 -10.68 -9.81 -4.72
CA SER A 27 -10.94 -8.72 -5.68
C SER A 27 -9.65 -8.08 -6.21
N VAL A 28 -8.52 -8.28 -5.53
CA VAL A 28 -7.22 -7.68 -5.86
C VAL A 28 -6.23 -8.77 -6.26
N SER A 29 -5.50 -8.53 -7.35
CA SER A 29 -4.47 -9.45 -7.86
C SER A 29 -3.19 -9.43 -7.00
N ASP A 30 -2.39 -10.50 -7.07
CA ASP A 30 -1.10 -10.55 -6.36
C ASP A 30 -0.11 -9.51 -6.92
N ALA A 31 -0.18 -9.19 -8.21
CA ALA A 31 0.63 -8.16 -8.83
C ALA A 31 0.34 -6.77 -8.24
N ASP A 32 -0.95 -6.44 -8.05
CA ASP A 32 -1.33 -5.16 -7.46
C ASP A 32 -0.95 -5.09 -5.99
N ILE A 33 -1.05 -6.20 -5.25
CA ILE A 33 -0.59 -6.25 -3.86
C ILE A 33 0.90 -5.93 -3.76
N ARG A 34 1.76 -6.50 -4.63
CA ARG A 34 3.20 -6.21 -4.64
C ARG A 34 3.48 -4.74 -4.94
N LYS A 35 2.78 -4.14 -5.92
CA LYS A 35 2.92 -2.71 -6.25
C LYS A 35 2.60 -1.83 -5.04
N TYR A 36 1.49 -2.10 -4.35
CA TYR A 36 1.11 -1.32 -3.18
C TYR A 36 2.04 -1.56 -1.98
N GLN A 37 2.58 -2.76 -1.80
CA GLN A 37 3.60 -3.04 -0.79
C GLN A 37 4.89 -2.25 -1.05
N ALA A 38 5.40 -2.28 -2.29
CA ALA A 38 6.58 -1.52 -2.69
C ALA A 38 6.37 0.00 -2.54
N PHE A 39 5.18 0.49 -2.89
CA PHE A 39 4.82 1.90 -2.68
C PHE A 39 4.79 2.27 -1.20
N ALA A 40 4.19 1.45 -0.33
CA ALA A 40 4.15 1.71 1.10
C ALA A 40 5.56 1.76 1.73
N GLN A 41 6.47 0.91 1.27
CA GLN A 41 7.86 0.87 1.74
C GLN A 41 8.67 2.10 1.29
N THR A 42 8.42 2.62 0.09
CA THR A 42 9.17 3.74 -0.49
C THR A 42 8.49 5.10 -0.29
N LEU A 43 7.28 5.14 0.27
CA LEU A 43 6.49 6.37 0.51
C LEU A 43 7.20 7.41 1.38
N GLN A 44 8.05 6.99 2.33
CA GLN A 44 8.86 7.90 3.14
C GLN A 44 10.16 8.33 2.44
N GLN A 45 10.67 7.52 1.51
CA GLN A 45 11.88 7.86 0.74
C GLN A 45 11.58 8.90 -0.35
N SER A 46 10.43 8.79 -1.03
CA SER A 46 10.00 9.75 -2.05
C SER A 46 9.61 11.12 -1.48
N ARG A 47 9.28 11.18 -0.18
CA ARG A 47 9.12 12.45 0.55
C ARG A 47 10.45 13.12 0.91
N GLY A 48 11.58 12.50 0.55
CA GLY A 48 12.92 12.99 0.84
C GLY A 48 13.28 12.73 2.30
N PHE A 49 14.36 11.99 2.52
CA PHE A 49 14.98 11.84 3.83
C PHE A 49 15.63 13.18 4.21
N GLY A 50 14.86 14.04 4.89
CA GLY A 50 15.26 15.23 5.64
C GLY A 50 16.51 16.04 5.24
N SER A 51 16.31 17.12 4.49
CA SER A 51 16.86 18.49 4.69
C SER A 51 16.25 19.36 3.56
N GLU A 52 15.43 20.40 3.82
CA GLU A 52 15.87 21.80 3.85
C GLU A 52 14.64 22.69 4.18
N PHE A 53 14.10 22.60 5.40
CA PHE A 53 13.37 23.76 5.95
C PHE A 53 13.80 23.99 7.38
N ARG A 54 14.86 24.80 7.52
CA ARG A 54 15.11 25.58 8.71
C ARG A 54 14.98 27.04 8.32
N PHE A 55 14.20 27.80 9.08
CA PHE A 55 14.24 29.24 8.99
C PHE A 55 15.69 29.67 9.22
N SER A 56 16.25 30.46 8.30
CA SER A 56 17.62 30.94 8.40
C SER A 56 17.81 31.68 9.71
N GLU A 57 18.45 31.04 10.69
CA GLU A 57 19.10 31.76 11.78
C GLU A 57 20.20 32.58 11.11
N THR A 58 20.08 33.89 11.18
CA THR A 58 20.93 34.86 10.51
C THR A 58 22.42 34.63 10.79
N SER A 59 23.24 34.36 9.77
CA SER A 59 24.57 35.00 9.55
C SER A 59 25.46 34.24 8.54
N GLY A 60 25.92 34.96 7.51
CA GLY A 60 27.30 34.89 7.00
C GLY A 60 27.83 33.66 6.24
N ALA A 61 27.99 33.86 4.92
CA ALA A 61 29.14 33.44 4.09
C ALA A 61 29.30 31.98 3.56
N ALA A 62 29.66 31.95 2.26
CA ALA A 62 30.50 30.98 1.53
C ALA A 62 29.93 29.64 0.99
N ALA A 63 29.61 29.68 -0.32
CA ALA A 63 30.04 28.79 -1.40
C ALA A 63 30.35 27.29 -1.17
N GLY A 64 29.78 26.43 -2.03
CA GLY A 64 30.52 25.33 -2.65
C GLY A 64 29.80 24.00 -2.90
N ALA A 65 29.94 23.51 -4.14
CA ALA A 65 30.01 22.10 -4.57
C ALA A 65 28.73 21.28 -4.88
N GLY A 66 28.52 21.07 -6.19
CA GLY A 66 28.50 19.73 -6.81
C GLY A 66 27.32 18.80 -6.54
N GLY A 67 26.22 18.96 -7.28
CA GLY A 67 25.15 17.98 -7.32
C GLY A 67 25.50 16.77 -8.21
N SER A 68 25.86 15.65 -7.58
CA SER A 68 25.82 14.31 -8.20
C SER A 68 24.40 13.78 -8.11
N ASP A 69 23.81 13.45 -9.27
CA ASP A 69 22.44 12.95 -9.40
C ASP A 69 22.30 11.53 -8.79
N PRO A 70 21.54 11.35 -7.69
CA PRO A 70 21.36 10.04 -7.05
C PRO A 70 20.41 9.11 -7.83
N PHE A 71 19.79 9.58 -8.94
CA PHE A 71 18.87 8.79 -9.74
C PHE A 71 19.53 7.92 -10.82
N ALA A 72 20.84 8.05 -11.04
CA ALA A 72 21.56 7.26 -12.04
C ALA A 72 21.86 5.81 -11.59
N ALA A 73 21.68 5.49 -10.31
CA ALA A 73 22.11 4.20 -9.73
C ALA A 73 20.96 3.17 -9.51
N SER A 74 19.70 3.54 -9.76
CA SER A 74 18.56 2.61 -9.58
C SER A 74 18.13 1.87 -10.86
N ALA A 75 18.87 2.01 -11.96
CA ALA A 75 18.76 1.13 -13.12
C ALA A 75 19.40 -0.25 -12.84
N GLY A 76 18.94 -0.91 -11.77
CA GLY A 76 19.21 -2.31 -11.45
C GLY A 76 18.28 -3.21 -12.26
N ALA A 77 18.57 -3.30 -13.56
CA ALA A 77 17.87 -4.09 -14.56
C ALA A 77 18.05 -5.62 -14.38
N ALA A 78 17.46 -6.20 -13.34
CA ALA A 78 17.54 -7.66 -13.15
C ALA A 78 16.27 -8.36 -12.62
N ASP A 79 15.22 -7.64 -12.20
CA ASP A 79 14.00 -8.25 -11.61
C ASP A 79 12.71 -7.86 -12.35
N ASP A 80 12.76 -6.91 -13.29
CA ASP A 80 11.59 -6.42 -14.04
C ASP A 80 11.11 -7.42 -15.12
N ASP A 81 11.95 -8.36 -15.57
CA ASP A 81 11.61 -9.32 -16.63
C ASP A 81 10.68 -10.45 -16.14
N ASP A 82 10.71 -10.77 -14.84
CA ASP A 82 9.83 -11.78 -14.24
C ASP A 82 8.42 -11.25 -13.94
N LEU A 83 8.22 -9.94 -14.09
CA LEU A 83 6.95 -9.28 -13.80
C LEU A 83 5.93 -9.35 -14.94
N TYR A 84 6.36 -9.76 -16.15
CA TYR A 84 5.55 -9.75 -17.37
C TYR A 84 5.33 -11.13 -18.03
N ASN A 85 5.67 -12.23 -17.34
CA ASN A 85 5.39 -13.59 -17.81
C ASN A 85 4.17 -14.23 -17.12
#